data_AF-A0A2N5FF93-F1
#
_entry.id   AF-A0A2N5FF93-F1
#
_cell.length_a   1.000
_cell.length_b   1.000
_cell.length_c   1.000
_cell.angle_alpha   90.00
_cell.angle_beta   90.00
_cell.angle_gamma   90.00
#
_symmetry.space_group_name_H-M   'P 1'
#
loop_
_entity.id
_entity.type
_entity.pdbx_description
1 polymer ?
#
loop_
_entity_poly.entity_id
_entity_poly.type
_entity_poly.pdbx_seq_one_letter_code
_entity_poly.pdbx_strand_id
1 'polypeptide(L)'
;MNPENLNFPKKILSDVQRTKISKVLAEKQSGVSMSVWHRMFQLSVTLIFLIGIGLFASYFINQDAGGRSANEGMPYKIKLPGNVTLENAGRNEMVFKQGDRVVGGIMPSSIEEKETLESGPGIFEKREVTELKYPAVRILEHVKTMTATQTYHYFVEVDEKTMVRVYFHTPYVTEEPAAAAMRTFEVN
;
A
#
# COMPACT_ATOMS: atom_id res chain seq x y z
N MET A 1 -82.02 7.17 -25.71
CA MET A 1 -82.07 5.94 -24.89
C MET A 1 -81.49 6.28 -23.53
N ASN A 2 -82.27 6.09 -22.46
CA ASN A 2 -81.90 6.47 -21.09
C ASN A 2 -80.93 5.42 -20.51
N PRO A 3 -79.73 5.78 -20.01
CA PRO A 3 -78.71 4.82 -19.54
C PRO A 3 -79.04 4.13 -18.20
N GLU A 4 -80.17 4.44 -17.57
CA GLU A 4 -80.54 3.93 -16.24
C GLU A 4 -81.08 2.48 -16.21
N ASN A 5 -81.16 1.79 -17.35
CA ASN A 5 -81.74 0.44 -17.43
C ASN A 5 -80.77 -0.66 -17.90
N LEU A 6 -79.47 -0.50 -17.67
CA LEU A 6 -78.50 -1.60 -17.80
C LEU A 6 -78.38 -2.36 -16.47
N ASN A 7 -79.44 -3.10 -16.12
CA ASN A 7 -79.38 -4.06 -15.01
C ASN A 7 -78.55 -5.27 -15.45
N PHE A 8 -77.24 -5.23 -15.18
CA PHE A 8 -76.38 -6.40 -15.34
C PHE A 8 -76.88 -7.51 -14.42
N PRO A 9 -77.05 -8.75 -14.92
CA PRO A 9 -77.44 -9.87 -14.08
C PRO A 9 -76.36 -10.10 -13.03
N LYS A 10 -76.68 -9.81 -11.76
CA LYS A 10 -75.84 -10.17 -10.61
C LYS A 10 -75.88 -11.69 -10.47
N LYS A 11 -74.96 -12.38 -11.17
CA LYS A 11 -74.80 -13.82 -11.01
C LYS A 11 -74.29 -14.08 -9.60
N ILE A 12 -75.19 -14.57 -8.73
CA ILE A 12 -74.85 -14.92 -7.35
C ILE A 12 -73.96 -16.18 -7.42
N LEU A 13 -72.66 -15.98 -7.22
CA LEU A 13 -71.69 -17.08 -7.18
C LEU A 13 -71.99 -17.97 -5.97
N SER A 14 -72.06 -19.28 -6.20
CA SER A 14 -72.17 -20.26 -5.11
C SER A 14 -70.90 -20.27 -4.27
N ASP A 15 -71.00 -20.72 -3.01
CA ASP A 15 -69.85 -20.75 -2.09
C ASP A 15 -68.69 -21.61 -2.62
N VAL A 16 -69.00 -22.64 -3.40
CA VAL A 16 -68.02 -23.49 -4.10
C VAL A 16 -67.29 -22.72 -5.20
N GLN A 17 -67.99 -21.85 -5.93
CA GLN A 17 -67.36 -20.99 -6.94
C GLN A 17 -66.52 -19.89 -6.30
N ARG A 18 -66.99 -19.30 -5.21
CA ARG A 18 -66.26 -18.28 -4.45
C ARG A 18 -64.94 -18.82 -3.90
N THR A 19 -64.98 -20.00 -3.28
CA THR A 19 -63.78 -20.67 -2.74
C THR A 19 -62.81 -21.10 -3.84
N LYS A 20 -63.31 -21.54 -4.99
CA LYS A 20 -62.45 -21.87 -6.15
C LYS A 20 -61.77 -20.62 -6.73
N ILE A 21 -62.49 -19.51 -6.84
CA ILE A 21 -61.96 -18.23 -7.34
C ILE A 21 -60.96 -17.64 -6.34
N SER A 22 -61.26 -17.66 -5.04
CA SER A 22 -60.34 -17.14 -4.02
C SER A 22 -59.04 -17.94 -3.97
N LYS A 23 -59.11 -19.27 -4.14
CA LYS A 23 -57.92 -20.13 -4.20
C LYS A 23 -57.05 -19.80 -5.41
N VAL A 24 -57.64 -19.63 -6.60
CA VAL A 24 -56.90 -19.26 -7.82
C VAL A 24 -56.31 -17.85 -7.75
N LEU A 25 -57.02 -16.90 -7.13
CA LEU A 25 -56.51 -15.53 -6.94
C LEU A 25 -55.35 -15.49 -5.93
N ALA A 26 -55.44 -16.25 -4.84
CA ALA A 26 -54.37 -16.37 -3.85
C ALA A 26 -53.11 -17.03 -4.45
N GLU A 27 -53.29 -18.05 -5.30
CA GLU A 27 -52.21 -18.73 -6.01
C GLU A 27 -51.57 -17.84 -7.10
N LYS A 28 -52.32 -16.91 -7.69
CA LYS A 28 -51.81 -15.92 -8.66
C LYS A 28 -51.11 -14.73 -8.00
N GLN A 29 -51.41 -14.42 -6.75
CA GLN A 29 -50.81 -13.31 -5.98
C GLN A 29 -49.55 -13.70 -5.20
N SER A 30 -49.20 -14.98 -5.10
CA SER A 30 -48.08 -15.46 -4.28
C SER A 30 -46.70 -15.35 -4.94
N GLY A 31 -46.61 -14.84 -6.16
CA GLY A 31 -45.33 -14.51 -6.79
C GLY A 31 -44.84 -13.14 -6.36
N VAL A 32 -43.70 -13.08 -5.66
CA VAL A 32 -42.96 -11.81 -5.46
C VAL A 32 -42.84 -11.13 -6.82
N SER A 33 -43.45 -9.95 -6.96
CA SER A 33 -43.48 -9.23 -8.24
C SER A 33 -42.08 -9.13 -8.82
N MET A 34 -41.93 -9.44 -10.11
CA MET A 34 -40.64 -9.36 -10.82
C MET A 34 -39.99 -7.97 -10.65
N SER A 35 -40.82 -6.92 -10.47
CA SER A 35 -40.35 -5.56 -10.17
C SER A 35 -39.65 -5.42 -8.82
N VAL A 36 -40.06 -6.20 -7.81
CA VAL A 36 -39.44 -6.21 -6.47
C VAL A 36 -38.10 -6.93 -6.56
N TRP A 37 -38.04 -8.06 -7.29
CA TRP A 37 -36.79 -8.78 -7.55
C TRP A 37 -35.76 -7.90 -8.28
N HIS A 38 -36.19 -7.16 -9.30
CA HIS A 38 -35.32 -6.24 -10.03
C HIS A 38 -34.79 -5.11 -9.13
N ARG A 39 -35.62 -4.54 -8.25
CA ARG A 39 -35.20 -3.50 -7.30
C ARG A 39 -34.20 -4.02 -6.27
N MET A 40 -34.43 -5.24 -5.74
CA MET A 40 -33.49 -5.87 -4.82
C MET A 40 -32.15 -6.16 -5.49
N PHE A 41 -32.16 -6.64 -6.74
CA PHE A 41 -30.94 -6.85 -7.51
C PHE A 41 -30.17 -5.55 -7.75
N GLN A 42 -30.87 -4.48 -8.18
CA GLN A 42 -30.24 -3.17 -8.38
C GLN A 42 -29.59 -2.64 -7.10
N LEU A 43 -30.28 -2.73 -5.96
CA LEU A 43 -29.75 -2.30 -4.66
C LEU A 43 -28.49 -3.07 -4.26
N SER A 44 -28.49 -4.40 -4.44
CA SER A 44 -27.32 -5.25 -4.17
C SER A 44 -26.12 -4.89 -5.04
N VAL A 45 -26.34 -4.65 -6.35
CA VAL A 45 -25.29 -4.25 -7.27
C VAL A 45 -24.70 -2.89 -6.87
N THR A 46 -25.54 -1.91 -6.55
CA THR A 46 -25.05 -0.59 -6.09
C THR A 46 -24.24 -0.67 -4.80
N LEU A 47 -24.63 -1.54 -3.86
CA LEU A 47 -23.90 -1.72 -2.60
C LEU A 47 -22.51 -2.33 -2.85
N ILE A 48 -22.42 -3.33 -3.73
CA ILE A 48 -21.14 -3.94 -4.11
C ILE A 48 -20.23 -2.90 -4.79
N PHE A 49 -20.77 -2.08 -5.68
CA PHE A 49 -20.00 -1.00 -6.31
C PHE A 49 -19.52 0.04 -5.30
N LEU A 50 -20.36 0.43 -4.32
CA LEU A 50 -19.97 1.36 -3.26
C LEU A 50 -18.83 0.80 -2.40
N ILE A 51 -18.90 -0.48 -2.03
CA ILE A 51 -17.83 -1.15 -1.28
C ILE A 51 -16.55 -1.23 -2.13
N GLY A 52 -16.66 -1.59 -3.40
CA GLY A 52 -15.54 -1.66 -4.33
C GLY A 52 -14.85 -0.32 -4.53
N ILE A 53 -15.62 0.76 -4.74
CA ILE A 53 -15.10 2.13 -4.86
C ILE A 53 -14.46 2.57 -3.55
N GLY A 54 -15.05 2.25 -2.39
CA GLY A 54 -14.48 2.58 -1.09
C GLY A 54 -13.13 1.89 -0.83
N LEU A 55 -13.02 0.60 -1.15
CA LEU A 55 -11.77 -0.15 -1.06
C LEU A 55 -10.73 0.37 -2.06
N PHE A 56 -11.14 0.66 -3.30
CA PHE A 56 -10.27 1.20 -4.34
C PHE A 56 -9.75 2.61 -3.99
N ALA A 57 -10.63 3.49 -3.48
CA ALA A 57 -10.25 4.82 -3.01
C ALA A 57 -9.33 4.75 -1.79
N SER A 58 -9.58 3.84 -0.84
CA SER A 58 -8.69 3.61 0.30
C SER A 58 -7.30 3.14 -0.14
N TYR A 59 -7.23 2.26 -1.12
CA TYR A 59 -5.96 1.82 -1.71
C TYR A 59 -5.19 2.98 -2.37
N PHE A 60 -5.87 3.83 -3.14
CA PHE A 60 -5.25 4.99 -3.79
C PHE A 60 -4.85 6.11 -2.83
N ILE A 61 -5.69 6.44 -1.83
CA ILE A 61 -5.36 7.44 -0.81
C ILE A 61 -4.14 7.01 0.02
N ASN A 62 -4.01 5.72 0.30
CA ASN A 62 -2.83 5.18 0.96
C ASN A 62 -1.58 5.12 0.06
N GLN A 63 -1.74 5.10 -1.28
CA GLN A 63 -0.62 5.25 -2.21
C GLN A 63 -0.11 6.71 -2.32
N ASP A 64 -1.02 7.70 -2.33
CA ASP A 64 -0.66 9.13 -2.44
C ASP A 64 -0.15 9.76 -1.13
N ALA A 65 -0.14 9.00 -0.03
CA ALA A 65 0.56 9.37 1.21
C ALA A 65 2.10 9.33 1.08
N GLY A 66 2.65 8.92 -0.09
CA GLY A 66 4.09 8.91 -0.37
C GLY A 66 4.75 10.29 -0.59
N GLY A 67 4.01 11.39 -0.53
CA GLY A 67 4.53 12.75 -0.77
C GLY A 67 4.77 13.61 0.47
N ARG A 68 4.34 13.18 1.66
CA ARG A 68 4.61 13.94 2.90
C ARG A 68 5.90 13.45 3.51
N SER A 69 6.90 14.33 3.52
CA SER A 69 8.18 14.13 4.19
C SER A 69 7.95 13.60 5.61
N ALA A 70 8.11 12.30 5.81
CA ALA A 70 8.02 11.63 7.11
C ALA A 70 9.15 12.03 8.08
N ASN A 71 9.91 13.09 7.77
CA ASN A 71 11.14 13.45 8.48
C ASN A 71 10.89 14.32 9.73
N GLU A 72 9.65 14.68 10.06
CA GLU A 72 9.35 15.41 11.29
C GLU A 72 9.39 14.43 12.48
N GLY A 73 10.48 14.47 13.25
CA GLY A 73 10.70 13.66 14.46
C GLY A 73 11.64 12.46 14.32
N MET A 74 12.20 12.25 13.12
CA MET A 74 13.17 11.18 12.86
C MET A 74 14.62 11.66 13.10
N PRO A 75 15.53 10.86 13.67
CA PRO A 75 16.92 11.29 13.96
C PRO A 75 17.77 11.58 12.71
N TYR A 76 17.32 11.12 11.55
CA TYR A 76 18.00 11.27 10.26
C TYR A 76 17.01 11.71 9.19
N LYS A 77 17.54 12.41 8.19
CA LYS A 77 16.81 12.91 7.04
C LYS A 77 17.57 12.55 5.77
N ILE A 78 16.89 11.96 4.80
CA ILE A 78 17.47 11.65 3.48
C ILE A 78 16.37 11.72 2.42
N LYS A 79 16.69 12.19 1.21
CA LYS A 79 15.78 12.13 0.05
C LYS A 79 16.07 10.86 -0.74
N LEU A 80 15.12 9.94 -0.74
CA LEU A 80 15.23 8.66 -1.44
C LEU A 80 14.68 8.78 -2.88
N PRO A 81 15.20 7.97 -3.82
CA PRO A 81 14.76 8.01 -5.21
C PRO A 81 13.39 7.35 -5.41
N GLY A 82 12.62 7.86 -6.38
CA GLY A 82 11.43 7.20 -6.92
C GLY A 82 10.34 6.92 -5.89
N ASN A 83 9.92 5.66 -5.80
CA ASN A 83 8.86 5.16 -4.91
C ASN A 83 9.42 4.53 -3.61
N VAL A 84 10.65 4.87 -3.23
CA VAL A 84 11.24 4.38 -1.98
C VAL A 84 10.79 5.26 -0.81
N THR A 85 10.20 4.65 0.21
CA THR A 85 9.74 5.30 1.43
C THR A 85 10.70 5.02 2.59
N LEU A 86 10.71 5.93 3.56
CA LEU A 86 11.48 5.81 4.79
C LEU A 86 10.52 5.40 5.92
N GLU A 87 10.81 4.27 6.57
CA GLU A 87 10.04 3.79 7.72
C GLU A 87 10.92 3.69 8.96
N ASN A 88 10.34 4.02 10.12
CA ASN A 88 11.04 3.91 11.38
C ASN A 88 11.02 2.44 11.87
N ALA A 89 12.19 1.87 12.14
CA ALA A 89 12.36 0.49 12.60
C ALA A 89 12.80 0.39 14.07
N GLY A 90 13.25 1.48 14.69
CA GLY A 90 13.76 1.49 16.06
C GLY A 90 14.02 2.89 16.60
N ARG A 91 14.69 3.00 17.75
CA ARG A 91 14.96 4.34 18.34
C ARG A 91 15.82 5.21 17.42
N ASN A 92 16.82 4.61 16.76
CA ASN A 92 17.75 5.27 15.84
C ASN A 92 17.94 4.46 14.55
N GLU A 93 16.96 3.64 14.16
CA GLU A 93 17.07 2.77 13.00
C GLU A 93 15.92 3.05 12.03
N MET A 94 16.26 3.16 10.75
CA MET A 94 15.29 3.38 9.68
C MET A 94 15.53 2.40 8.57
N VAL A 95 14.46 1.98 7.92
CA VAL A 95 14.51 1.10 6.77
C VAL A 95 13.95 1.81 5.54
N PHE A 96 14.59 1.56 4.40
CA PHE A 96 14.12 2.02 3.11
C PHE A 96 13.23 0.93 2.51
N LYS A 97 11.99 1.27 2.17
CA LYS A 97 11.05 0.32 1.58
C LYS A 97 10.65 0.70 0.17
N GLN A 98 10.50 -0.29 -0.70
CA GLN A 98 9.88 -0.17 -2.01
C GLN A 98 8.72 -1.16 -2.08
N GLY A 99 7.51 -0.68 -1.77
CA GLY A 99 6.39 -1.58 -1.45
C GLY A 99 6.69 -2.41 -0.20
N ASP A 100 6.51 -3.73 -0.27
CA ASP A 100 6.76 -4.63 0.87
C ASP A 100 8.23 -5.05 1.03
N ARG A 101 9.13 -4.57 0.15
CA ARG A 101 10.55 -4.99 0.15
C ARG A 101 11.43 -3.96 0.83
N VAL A 102 12.35 -4.43 1.67
CA VAL A 102 13.43 -3.61 2.24
C VAL A 102 14.55 -3.49 1.21
N VAL A 103 14.89 -2.25 0.85
CA VAL A 103 15.89 -1.91 -0.18
C VAL A 103 17.11 -1.19 0.39
N GLY A 104 17.16 -1.03 1.72
CA GLY A 104 18.27 -0.40 2.43
C GLY A 104 17.85 0.09 3.82
N GLY A 105 18.69 0.92 4.43
CA GLY A 105 18.38 1.52 5.73
C GLY A 105 19.46 2.44 6.27
N ILE A 106 19.18 3.02 7.44
CA ILE A 106 20.06 3.88 8.23
C ILE A 106 20.11 3.33 9.64
N MET A 107 21.29 3.09 10.17
CA MET A 107 21.46 2.67 11.55
C MET A 107 22.74 3.23 12.17
N PRO A 108 22.80 3.39 13.49
CA PRO A 108 24.05 3.71 14.17
C PRO A 108 25.01 2.56 13.93
N SER A 109 26.30 2.88 13.80
CA SER A 109 27.33 1.88 13.58
C SER A 109 28.57 2.22 14.39
N SER A 110 29.51 1.29 14.47
CA SER A 110 30.78 1.48 15.16
C SER A 110 31.97 1.26 14.22
N ILE A 111 33.15 1.68 14.67
CA ILE A 111 34.40 1.44 13.94
C ILE A 111 34.64 -0.06 13.82
N GLU A 112 34.35 -0.84 14.86
CA GLU A 112 34.51 -2.30 14.86
C GLU A 112 33.59 -2.97 13.82
N GLU A 113 32.36 -2.48 13.64
CA GLU A 113 31.45 -2.98 12.61
C GLU A 113 31.94 -2.66 11.20
N LYS A 114 32.45 -1.44 10.99
CA LYS A 114 33.10 -1.04 9.74
C LYS A 114 34.30 -1.93 9.45
N GLU A 115 35.21 -2.14 10.40
CA GLU A 115 36.39 -2.99 10.27
C GLU A 115 36.03 -4.47 10.02
N THR A 116 34.97 -4.96 10.67
CA THR A 116 34.44 -6.31 10.43
C THR A 116 33.94 -6.45 9.01
N LEU A 117 33.21 -5.45 8.49
CA LEU A 117 32.76 -5.45 7.11
C LEU A 117 33.93 -5.30 6.13
N GLU A 118 34.96 -4.51 6.49
CA GLU A 118 36.19 -4.29 5.72
C GLU A 118 37.14 -5.50 5.66
N SER A 119 37.06 -6.39 6.65
CA SER A 119 37.81 -7.65 6.68
C SER A 119 37.01 -8.83 6.12
N GLY A 120 35.72 -8.61 5.82
CA GLY A 120 34.81 -9.64 5.35
C GLY A 120 35.11 -10.12 3.92
N PRO A 121 34.87 -11.41 3.62
CA PRO A 121 34.92 -11.90 2.25
C PRO A 121 33.74 -11.32 1.44
N GLY A 122 34.02 -10.71 0.30
CA GLY A 122 32.97 -10.17 -0.59
C GLY A 122 33.04 -8.66 -0.82
N ILE A 123 34.05 -7.97 -0.30
CA ILE A 123 34.29 -6.57 -0.67
C ILE A 123 34.79 -6.49 -2.11
N PHE A 124 34.13 -5.66 -2.89
CA PHE A 124 34.52 -5.34 -4.26
C PHE A 124 35.26 -4.01 -4.35
N GLU A 125 34.84 -3.02 -3.56
CA GLU A 125 35.39 -1.67 -3.64
C GLU A 125 35.32 -0.97 -2.28
N LYS A 126 36.37 -0.22 -1.94
CA LYS A 126 36.38 0.75 -0.84
C LYS A 126 36.78 2.11 -1.43
N ARG A 127 35.99 3.15 -1.15
CA ARG A 127 36.23 4.50 -1.64
C ARG A 127 35.88 5.53 -0.59
N GLU A 128 36.81 6.45 -0.34
CA GLU A 128 36.53 7.65 0.45
C GLU A 128 35.69 8.63 -0.37
N VAL A 129 34.64 9.18 0.24
CA VAL A 129 33.72 10.11 -0.40
C VAL A 129 33.73 11.42 0.38
N THR A 130 34.43 12.41 -0.18
CA THR A 130 34.63 13.73 0.43
C THR A 130 33.62 14.78 -0.05
N GLU A 131 32.83 14.47 -1.08
CA GLU A 131 31.84 15.38 -1.68
C GLU A 131 30.50 15.43 -0.92
N LEU A 132 30.39 14.72 0.21
CA LEU A 132 29.18 14.67 1.04
C LEU A 132 29.24 15.71 2.16
N LYS A 133 28.07 16.01 2.75
CA LYS A 133 27.96 16.93 3.89
C LYS A 133 28.81 16.49 5.10
N TYR A 134 28.97 15.18 5.27
CA TYR A 134 29.78 14.55 6.29
C TYR A 134 30.78 13.61 5.61
N PRO A 135 32.02 13.48 6.11
CA PRO A 135 32.98 12.51 5.60
C PRO A 135 32.38 11.11 5.62
N ALA A 136 32.55 10.36 4.55
CA ALA A 136 32.07 8.99 4.48
C ALA A 136 33.03 8.05 3.76
N VAL A 137 33.02 6.78 4.18
CA VAL A 137 33.65 5.69 3.46
C VAL A 137 32.56 4.84 2.82
N ARG A 138 32.61 4.71 1.50
CA ARG A 138 31.75 3.81 0.74
C ARG A 138 32.43 2.44 0.61
N ILE A 139 31.71 1.39 0.98
CA ILE A 139 32.10 0.00 0.76
C ILE A 139 31.06 -0.66 -0.13
N LEU A 140 31.49 -1.25 -1.24
CA LEU A 140 30.66 -2.12 -2.07
C LEU A 140 30.89 -3.56 -1.64
N GLU A 141 29.87 -4.15 -1.04
CA GLU A 141 29.85 -5.56 -0.66
C GLU A 141 29.04 -6.35 -1.69
N HIS A 142 29.55 -7.49 -2.12
CA HIS A 142 28.82 -8.44 -2.96
C HIS A 142 28.56 -9.72 -2.17
N VAL A 143 27.28 -9.98 -1.91
CA VAL A 143 26.85 -11.20 -1.23
C VAL A 143 26.45 -12.21 -2.30
N LYS A 144 27.25 -13.28 -2.45
CA LYS A 144 26.92 -14.41 -3.31
C LYS A 144 25.83 -15.27 -2.65
N THR A 145 24.58 -14.85 -2.74
CA THR A 145 23.43 -15.74 -2.52
C THR A 145 22.92 -16.28 -3.87
N MET A 146 21.87 -17.11 -3.86
CA MET A 146 21.20 -17.61 -5.08
C MET A 146 20.74 -16.47 -6.02
N THR A 147 20.68 -15.24 -5.52
CA THR A 147 20.46 -13.99 -6.26
C THR A 147 21.62 -13.03 -6.01
N ALA A 148 22.44 -12.72 -7.01
CA ALA A 148 23.54 -11.76 -6.86
C ALA A 148 22.99 -10.41 -6.38
N THR A 149 23.30 -10.06 -5.12
CA THR A 149 22.86 -8.81 -4.48
C THR A 149 24.12 -8.09 -4.04
N GLN A 150 24.30 -6.85 -4.50
CA GLN A 150 25.35 -5.98 -4.01
C GLN A 150 24.73 -4.98 -3.04
N THR A 151 25.50 -4.59 -2.03
CA THR A 151 25.10 -3.59 -1.05
C THR A 151 26.13 -2.48 -1.03
N TYR A 152 25.66 -1.26 -1.29
CA TYR A 152 26.47 -0.06 -1.06
C TYR A 152 26.31 0.33 0.40
N HIS A 153 27.38 0.24 1.18
CA HIS A 153 27.45 0.72 2.56
C HIS A 153 28.17 2.05 2.59
N TYR A 154 27.55 3.07 3.16
CA TYR A 154 28.17 4.36 3.45
C TYR A 154 28.30 4.49 4.96
N PHE A 155 29.54 4.45 5.45
CA PHE A 155 29.87 4.73 6.84
C PHE A 155 30.14 6.22 6.96
N VAL A 156 29.17 6.95 7.51
CA VAL A 156 29.18 8.40 7.65
C VAL A 156 29.65 8.78 9.04
N GLU A 157 30.70 9.60 9.12
CA GLU A 157 31.25 10.11 10.37
C GLU A 157 30.61 11.47 10.67
N VAL A 158 29.65 11.48 11.61
CA VAL A 158 28.86 12.67 11.95
C VAL A 158 29.63 13.55 12.95
N ASP A 159 30.31 12.92 13.89
CA ASP A 159 31.23 13.53 14.85
C ASP A 159 32.31 12.50 15.26
N GLU A 160 33.23 12.86 16.17
CA GLU A 160 34.35 12.00 16.60
C GLU A 160 33.92 10.65 17.23
N LYS A 161 32.66 10.50 17.64
CA LYS A 161 32.13 9.32 18.33
C LYS A 161 30.91 8.71 17.66
N THR A 162 30.32 9.38 16.67
CA THR A 162 29.06 8.98 16.05
C THR A 162 29.30 8.60 14.60
N MET A 163 29.20 7.30 14.33
CA MET A 163 29.20 6.74 13.00
C MET A 163 27.80 6.23 12.66
N VAL A 164 27.34 6.54 11.45
CA VAL A 164 26.05 6.11 10.94
C VAL A 164 26.27 5.32 9.66
N ARG A 165 25.73 4.11 9.60
CA ARG A 165 25.75 3.30 8.39
C ARG A 165 24.46 3.54 7.61
N VAL A 166 24.61 4.04 6.39
CA VAL A 166 23.53 4.11 5.40
C VAL A 166 23.81 3.06 4.33
N TYR A 167 22.88 2.16 4.08
CA TYR A 167 23.10 1.08 3.12
C TYR A 167 21.97 0.94 2.10
N PHE A 168 22.31 0.48 0.89
CA PHE A 168 21.40 0.34 -0.25
C PHE A 168 21.63 -0.99 -0.97
N HIS A 169 20.57 -1.73 -1.25
CA HIS A 169 20.63 -3.02 -1.95
C HIS A 169 20.38 -2.87 -3.46
N THR A 170 21.23 -3.49 -4.27
CA THR A 170 21.00 -3.68 -5.71
C THR A 170 20.15 -4.93 -5.95
N PRO A 171 19.36 -4.99 -7.04
CA PRO A 171 19.22 -4.00 -8.12
C PRO A 171 18.25 -2.84 -7.81
N TYR A 172 17.70 -2.77 -6.60
CA TYR A 172 16.63 -1.83 -6.26
C TYR A 172 17.09 -0.37 -6.24
N VAL A 173 18.26 -0.12 -5.67
CA VAL A 173 18.91 1.20 -5.68
C VAL A 173 20.32 1.03 -6.22
N THR A 174 20.57 1.60 -7.40
CA THR A 174 21.88 1.56 -8.06
C THR A 174 22.81 2.67 -7.53
N GLU A 175 24.07 2.66 -7.97
CA GLU A 175 25.10 3.60 -7.48
C GLU A 175 24.70 5.07 -7.60
N GLU A 176 24.24 5.50 -8.77
CA GLU A 176 23.91 6.92 -9.02
C GLU A 176 22.76 7.42 -8.12
N PRO A 177 21.60 6.73 -8.03
CA PRO A 177 20.55 7.10 -7.07
C PRO A 177 21.01 7.03 -5.61
N ALA A 178 21.82 6.05 -5.23
CA ALA A 178 22.35 5.95 -3.86
C ALA A 178 23.25 7.15 -3.55
N ALA A 179 24.17 7.50 -4.46
CA ALA A 179 25.05 8.66 -4.30
C ALA A 179 24.26 9.98 -4.26
N ALA A 180 23.22 10.11 -5.10
CA ALA A 180 22.32 11.27 -5.08
C ALA A 180 21.56 11.39 -3.75
N ALA A 181 21.06 10.27 -3.20
CA ALA A 181 20.42 10.24 -1.90
C ALA A 181 21.40 10.64 -0.79
N MET A 182 22.61 10.10 -0.78
CA MET A 182 23.64 10.42 0.22
C MET A 182 24.03 11.90 0.26
N ARG A 183 23.99 12.61 -0.87
CA ARG A 183 24.21 14.08 -0.90
C ARG A 183 23.16 14.87 -0.11
N THR A 184 22.02 14.25 0.18
CA THR A 184 20.90 14.86 0.93
C THR A 184 20.80 14.35 2.36
N PHE A 185 21.73 13.49 2.80
CA PHE A 185 21.74 12.94 4.14
C PHE A 185 22.05 14.03 5.18
N GLU A 186 21.21 14.12 6.21
CA GLU A 186 21.35 15.04 7.33
C GLU A 186 20.99 14.33 8.64
N VAL A 187 21.69 14.68 9.71
CA VAL A 187 21.35 14.30 11.09
C VAL A 187 20.57 15.47 11.71
N ASN A 188 19.47 15.15 12.41
CA ASN A 188 18.64 16.14 13.11
C ASN A 188 19.10 16.38 14.55
#